data_AF-A0A4R4VVN1-F1
#
_entry.id   AF-A0A4R4VVN1-F1
#
_cell.length_a   1.000
_cell.length_b   1.000
_cell.length_c   1.000
_cell.angle_alpha   90.00
_cell.angle_beta   90.00
_cell.angle_gamma   90.00
#
_symmetry.space_group_name_H-M   'P 1'
#
loop_
_entity.id
_entity.type
_entity.pdbx_description
1 polymer ?
#
loop_
_entity_poly.entity_id
_entity_poly.type
_entity_poly.pdbx_seq_one_letter_code
_entity_poly.pdbx_strand_id
1 'polypeptide(L)'
;MKEITEELAKVLIPEPVEEQDEDPDDYTARAQSASEARNALVGELMMAAGASPAEDPVLARLGELAAQKREIQRQIRLITAYAREFVRPEPYRLRALAEAAGMSISTIRTMYDTEDKIAVATRIGRKDVKNTVHPVVGEQWRRLPARHTADDAASPLSPDR
;
A
#
# COMPACT_ATOMS: atom_id res chain seq x y z
N MET A 1 10.33 -24.53 9.35
CA MET A 1 9.11 -23.87 8.83
C MET A 1 8.23 -23.33 9.95
N LYS A 2 7.66 -24.18 10.81
CA LYS A 2 6.81 -23.73 11.93
C LYS A 2 7.50 -22.73 12.88
N GLU A 3 8.75 -23.00 13.25
CA GLU A 3 9.55 -22.11 14.11
C GLU A 3 9.75 -20.73 13.49
N ILE A 4 10.18 -20.66 12.22
CA ILE A 4 10.36 -19.40 11.48
C ILE A 4 9.05 -18.61 11.39
N THR A 5 7.91 -19.27 11.17
CA THR A 5 6.61 -18.58 11.11
C THR A 5 6.17 -18.05 12.47
N GLU A 6 6.47 -18.76 13.56
CA GLU A 6 6.20 -18.30 14.93
C GLU A 6 7.09 -17.11 15.32
N GLU A 7 8.37 -17.16 14.97
CA GLU A 7 9.30 -16.04 15.18
C GLU A 7 8.89 -14.82 14.37
N LEU A 8 8.54 -14.99 13.09
CA LEU A 8 8.05 -13.91 12.25
C LEU A 8 6.76 -13.30 12.80
N ALA A 9 5.85 -14.10 13.33
CA ALA A 9 4.62 -13.61 13.95
C ALA A 9 4.90 -12.75 15.19
N LYS A 10 5.89 -13.12 16.01
CA LYS A 10 6.33 -12.30 17.16
C LYS A 10 6.97 -10.98 16.74
N VAL A 11 7.66 -10.94 15.60
CA VAL A 11 8.24 -9.71 15.05
C VAL A 11 7.14 -8.77 14.53
N LEU A 12 6.13 -9.32 13.85
CA LEU A 12 5.06 -8.53 13.24
C LEU A 12 3.99 -8.10 14.25
N ILE A 13 3.78 -8.89 15.31
CA ILE A 13 2.82 -8.64 16.38
C ILE A 13 3.57 -8.77 17.71
N PRO A 14 4.19 -7.67 18.18
CA PRO A 14 4.97 -7.68 19.41
C PRO A 14 4.08 -7.92 20.62
N GLU A 15 4.69 -8.40 21.71
CA GLU A 15 3.99 -8.51 22.99
C GLU A 15 3.57 -7.11 23.46
N PRO A 16 2.30 -6.93 23.90
CA PRO A 16 1.89 -5.67 24.48
C PRO A 16 2.74 -5.36 25.71
N VAL A 17 3.14 -4.11 25.85
CA VAL A 17 3.78 -3.63 27.07
C VAL A 17 2.68 -3.33 28.09
N GLU A 18 2.91 -3.72 29.33
CA GLU A 18 2.08 -3.35 30.48
C GLU A 18 2.28 -1.86 30.77
N GLU A 19 1.19 -1.08 30.77
CA GLU A 19 1.26 0.36 31.00
C GLU A 19 1.20 0.67 32.50
N GLN A 20 1.81 1.80 32.92
CA GLN A 20 1.68 2.25 34.30
C GLN A 20 0.22 2.60 34.59
N ASP A 21 -0.30 2.06 35.71
CA ASP A 21 -1.68 2.21 36.16
C ASP A 21 -2.75 1.49 35.31
N GLU A 22 -2.34 0.57 34.44
CA GLU A 22 -3.28 -0.27 33.70
C GLU A 22 -3.93 -1.32 34.61
N ASP A 23 -5.21 -1.59 34.35
CA ASP A 23 -5.90 -2.69 35.00
C ASP A 23 -5.30 -4.03 34.52
N PRO A 24 -4.96 -4.97 35.44
CA PRO A 24 -4.45 -6.29 35.06
C PRO A 24 -5.37 -7.06 34.10
N ASP A 25 -6.69 -6.88 34.20
CA ASP A 25 -7.66 -7.51 33.31
C ASP A 25 -7.58 -6.92 31.88
N ASP A 26 -7.29 -5.63 31.75
CA ASP A 26 -7.10 -4.98 30.45
C ASP A 26 -5.78 -5.44 29.80
N TYR A 27 -4.69 -5.52 30.57
CA TYR A 27 -3.41 -6.06 30.08
C TYR A 27 -3.57 -7.51 29.60
N THR A 28 -4.22 -8.37 30.40
CA THR A 28 -4.42 -9.78 30.03
C THR A 28 -5.30 -9.93 28.79
N ALA A 29 -6.35 -9.12 28.63
CA ALA A 29 -7.17 -9.10 27.43
C ALA A 29 -6.36 -8.70 26.18
N ARG A 30 -5.49 -7.67 26.28
CA ARG A 30 -4.60 -7.27 25.17
C ARG A 30 -3.56 -8.34 24.84
N ALA A 31 -2.93 -8.94 25.86
CA ALA A 31 -1.96 -10.02 25.68
C ALA A 31 -2.60 -11.25 25.02
N GLN A 32 -3.82 -11.60 25.43
CA GLN A 32 -4.58 -12.67 24.81
C GLN A 32 -4.91 -12.34 23.34
N SER A 33 -5.41 -11.14 23.06
CA SER A 33 -5.70 -10.70 21.69
C SER A 33 -4.46 -10.72 20.79
N ALA A 34 -3.31 -10.27 21.28
CA ALA A 34 -2.04 -10.33 20.56
C ALA A 34 -1.61 -11.78 20.29
N SER A 35 -1.80 -12.68 21.26
CA SER A 35 -1.52 -14.11 21.11
C SER A 35 -2.41 -14.78 20.06
N GLU A 36 -3.72 -14.48 20.09
CA GLU A 36 -4.68 -14.97 19.09
C GLU A 36 -4.33 -14.47 17.68
N ALA A 37 -3.98 -13.18 17.55
CA ALA A 37 -3.57 -12.60 16.28
C ALA A 37 -2.27 -13.22 15.75
N ARG A 38 -1.30 -13.55 16.61
CA ARG A 38 -0.09 -14.29 16.21
C ARG A 38 -0.43 -15.69 15.72
N ASN A 39 -1.28 -16.43 16.42
CA ASN A 39 -1.66 -17.78 16.00
C ASN A 39 -2.38 -17.77 14.64
N ALA A 40 -3.25 -16.78 14.40
CA ALA A 40 -3.87 -16.58 13.10
C ALA A 40 -2.82 -16.31 12.00
N LEU A 41 -1.89 -15.40 12.25
CA LEU A 41 -0.81 -15.06 11.32
C LEU A 41 0.11 -16.25 11.02
N VAL A 42 0.45 -17.08 12.02
CA VAL A 42 1.20 -18.33 11.79
C VAL A 42 0.43 -19.24 10.84
N GLY A 43 -0.88 -19.39 11.02
CA GLY A 43 -1.75 -20.14 10.12
C GLY A 43 -1.70 -19.62 8.68
N GLU A 44 -1.83 -18.30 8.50
CA GLU A 44 -1.73 -17.65 7.19
C GLU A 44 -0.37 -17.90 6.52
N LEU A 45 0.72 -17.69 7.24
CA LEU A 45 2.08 -17.89 6.75
C LEU A 45 2.36 -19.35 6.37
N MET A 46 1.85 -20.30 7.17
CA MET A 46 1.97 -21.72 6.86
C MET A 46 1.14 -22.12 5.64
N MET A 47 -0.04 -21.54 5.45
CA MET A 47 -0.86 -21.76 4.25
C MET A 47 -0.20 -21.19 3.00
N ALA A 48 0.38 -19.98 3.09
CA ALA A 48 1.12 -19.36 2.00
C ALA A 48 2.35 -20.21 1.61
N ALA A 49 3.15 -20.66 2.58
CA ALA A 49 4.28 -21.56 2.34
C ALA A 49 3.84 -22.97 1.86
N GLY A 50 2.63 -23.40 2.17
CA GLY A 50 2.06 -24.68 1.70
C GLY A 50 1.58 -24.65 0.25
N ALA A 51 1.24 -23.47 -0.28
CA ALA A 51 0.79 -23.30 -1.66
C ALA A 51 1.90 -23.54 -2.69
N SER A 52 3.17 -23.40 -2.28
CA SER A 52 4.35 -23.79 -3.05
C SER A 52 5.42 -24.30 -2.08
N PRO A 53 5.75 -25.61 -2.08
CA PRO A 53 6.72 -26.21 -1.15
C PRO A 53 8.14 -25.64 -1.22
N ALA A 54 8.43 -24.82 -2.22
CA ALA A 54 9.70 -24.12 -2.41
C ALA A 54 9.67 -22.66 -1.95
N GLU A 55 8.52 -22.14 -1.52
CA GLU A 55 8.32 -20.73 -1.23
C GLU A 55 8.54 -20.44 0.25
N ASP A 56 9.59 -19.67 0.53
CA ASP A 56 9.97 -19.24 1.88
C ASP A 56 8.86 -18.31 2.45
N PRO A 57 8.32 -18.57 3.65
CA PRO A 57 7.24 -17.79 4.27
C PRO A 57 7.63 -16.32 4.49
N VAL A 58 8.91 -16.04 4.73
CA VAL A 58 9.42 -14.67 4.87
C VAL A 58 9.36 -13.96 3.52
N LEU A 59 9.80 -14.62 2.45
CA LEU A 59 9.78 -14.05 1.11
C LEU A 59 8.36 -13.86 0.60
N ALA A 60 7.46 -14.83 0.83
CA ALA A 60 6.04 -14.72 0.52
C ALA A 60 5.44 -13.48 1.21
N ARG A 61 5.70 -13.31 2.52
CA ARG A 61 5.19 -12.16 3.27
C ARG A 61 5.76 -10.83 2.79
N LEU A 62 7.05 -10.78 2.45
CA LEU A 62 7.66 -9.58 1.86
C LEU A 62 7.04 -9.25 0.49
N GLY A 63 6.74 -10.26 -0.31
CA GLY A 63 6.05 -10.11 -1.59
C GLY A 63 4.66 -9.47 -1.43
N GLU A 64 3.87 -9.97 -0.47
CA GLU A 64 2.56 -9.40 -0.12
C GLU A 64 2.68 -7.94 0.34
N LEU A 65 3.60 -7.65 1.27
CA LEU A 65 3.81 -6.29 1.77
C LEU A 65 4.28 -5.35 0.66
N ALA A 66 5.12 -5.82 -0.27
CA ALA A 66 5.53 -5.05 -1.43
C ALA A 66 4.34 -4.76 -2.36
N ALA A 67 3.45 -5.72 -2.59
CA ALA A 67 2.22 -5.50 -3.36
C ALA A 67 1.29 -4.48 -2.69
N GLN A 68 1.08 -4.61 -1.37
CA GLN A 68 0.29 -3.66 -0.58
C GLN A 68 0.90 -2.26 -0.63
N LYS A 69 2.22 -2.13 -0.49
CA LYS A 69 2.94 -0.85 -0.62
C LYS A 69 2.71 -0.21 -1.99
N ARG A 70 2.84 -0.98 -3.08
CA ARG A 70 2.58 -0.48 -4.45
C ARG A 70 1.14 0.00 -4.61
N GLU A 71 0.18 -0.74 -4.07
CA GLU A 71 -1.24 -0.38 -4.12
C GLU A 71 -1.54 0.89 -3.32
N ILE A 72 -1.01 1.01 -2.10
CA ILE A 72 -1.12 2.24 -1.29
C ILE A 72 -0.53 3.42 -2.05
N GLN A 73 0.66 3.28 -2.62
CA GLN A 73 1.27 4.35 -3.43
C GLN A 73 0.41 4.74 -4.63
N ARG A 74 -0.21 3.77 -5.31
CA ARG A 74 -1.15 4.02 -6.40
C ARG A 74 -2.35 4.84 -5.91
N GLN A 75 -2.91 4.52 -4.74
CA GLN A 75 -4.01 5.27 -4.15
C GLN A 75 -3.62 6.71 -3.82
N ILE A 76 -2.46 6.92 -3.19
CA ILE A 76 -1.97 8.27 -2.88
C ILE A 76 -1.83 9.11 -4.16
N ARG A 77 -1.32 8.53 -5.26
CA ARG A 77 -1.19 9.22 -6.56
C ARG A 77 -2.54 9.64 -7.12
N LEU A 78 -3.52 8.75 -7.13
CA LEU A 78 -4.87 9.06 -7.62
C LEU A 78 -5.58 10.11 -6.76
N ILE A 79 -5.47 10.02 -5.43
CA ILE A 79 -6.05 11.02 -4.51
C ILE A 79 -5.40 12.38 -4.73
N THR A 80 -4.07 12.42 -4.89
CA THR A 80 -3.33 13.67 -5.16
C THR A 80 -3.75 14.28 -6.50
N ALA A 81 -3.86 13.47 -7.56
CA ALA A 81 -4.34 13.92 -8.86
C ALA A 81 -5.77 14.48 -8.77
N TYR A 82 -6.67 13.78 -8.08
CA TYR A 82 -8.03 14.24 -7.80
C TYR A 82 -8.04 15.59 -7.08
N ALA A 83 -7.33 15.69 -5.95
CA ALA A 83 -7.29 16.87 -5.10
C ALA A 83 -6.75 18.11 -5.83
N ARG A 84 -5.83 17.92 -6.79
CA ARG A 84 -5.17 19.00 -7.52
C ARG A 84 -5.88 19.43 -8.79
N GLU A 85 -6.46 18.49 -9.52
CA GLU A 85 -6.94 18.72 -10.89
C GLU A 85 -8.46 18.70 -10.99
N PHE A 86 -9.19 18.16 -10.00
CA PHE A 86 -10.64 17.97 -10.08
C PHE A 86 -11.42 18.69 -8.97
N VAL A 87 -10.78 19.09 -7.87
CA VAL A 87 -11.46 19.85 -6.80
C VAL A 87 -11.63 21.33 -7.18
N ARG A 88 -12.82 21.89 -6.92
CA ARG A 88 -13.18 23.31 -7.04
C ARG A 88 -13.90 23.77 -5.77
N PRO A 89 -13.87 25.08 -5.40
CA PRO A 89 -13.32 26.21 -6.16
C PRO A 89 -11.79 26.37 -6.08
N GLU A 90 -11.16 25.97 -4.96
CA GLU A 90 -9.71 26.00 -4.81
C GLU A 90 -9.15 24.57 -4.69
N PRO A 91 -8.20 24.16 -5.55
CA PRO A 91 -7.56 22.86 -5.38
C PRO A 91 -6.60 22.86 -4.19
N TYR A 92 -6.47 21.70 -3.53
CA TYR A 92 -5.66 21.55 -2.32
C TYR A 92 -4.20 21.95 -2.54
N ARG A 93 -3.65 22.75 -1.62
CA ARG A 93 -2.24 23.22 -1.68
C ARG A 93 -1.28 22.03 -1.58
N LEU A 94 -0.17 22.09 -2.32
CA LEU A 94 0.86 21.02 -2.32
C LEU A 94 1.41 20.75 -0.91
N ARG A 95 1.55 21.78 -0.08
CA ARG A 95 2.01 21.64 1.30
C ARG A 95 1.08 20.76 2.15
N ALA A 96 -0.23 20.97 2.05
CA ALA A 96 -1.21 20.18 2.80
C ALA A 96 -1.23 18.72 2.34
N LEU A 97 -1.10 18.47 1.04
CA LEU A 97 -1.02 17.12 0.49
C LEU A 97 0.28 16.41 0.89
N ALA A 98 1.39 17.12 0.89
CA ALA A 98 2.69 16.62 1.33
C ALA A 98 2.69 16.21 2.80
N GLU A 99 2.14 17.07 3.66
CA GLU A 99 1.98 16.80 5.08
C GLU A 99 1.07 15.59 5.34
N ALA A 100 -0.10 15.55 4.71
CA ALA A 100 -1.05 14.44 4.87
C ALA A 100 -0.51 13.10 4.35
N ALA A 101 0.31 13.12 3.29
CA ALA A 101 0.89 11.91 2.71
C ALA A 101 2.23 11.51 3.35
N GLY A 102 2.78 12.31 4.28
CA GLY A 102 4.12 12.08 4.83
C GLY A 102 5.24 12.16 3.78
N MET A 103 5.06 12.97 2.74
CA MET A 103 5.98 13.09 1.60
C MET A 103 6.53 14.50 1.46
N SER A 104 7.66 14.64 0.76
CA SER A 104 8.18 15.96 0.41
C SER A 104 7.29 16.66 -0.63
N ILE A 105 7.26 17.99 -0.61
CA ILE A 105 6.54 18.80 -1.61
C ILE A 105 7.06 18.49 -3.03
N SER A 106 8.37 18.28 -3.19
CA SER A 106 8.96 17.90 -4.48
C SER A 106 8.43 16.58 -4.99
N THR A 107 8.29 15.58 -4.12
CA THR A 107 7.71 14.27 -4.45
C THR A 107 6.26 14.43 -4.88
N ILE A 108 5.43 15.12 -4.09
CA ILE A 108 4.01 15.32 -4.42
C ILE A 108 3.83 16.00 -5.77
N ARG A 109 4.71 16.95 -6.13
CA ARG A 109 4.62 17.68 -7.39
C ARG A 109 4.79 16.79 -8.62
N THR A 110 5.63 15.76 -8.54
CA THR A 110 5.95 14.88 -9.67
C THR A 110 5.32 13.50 -9.54
N MET A 111 4.60 13.22 -8.45
CA MET A 111 4.16 11.87 -8.15
C MET A 111 3.08 11.35 -9.08
N TYR A 112 2.28 12.21 -9.73
CA TYR A 112 1.18 11.79 -10.60
C TYR A 112 1.37 12.35 -12.01
N ASP A 113 0.88 11.63 -13.01
CA ASP A 113 1.01 12.01 -14.42
C ASP A 113 -0.36 12.11 -15.13
N THR A 114 -0.31 12.21 -16.46
CA THR A 114 -1.52 12.30 -17.29
C THR A 114 -2.35 11.02 -17.22
N GLU A 115 -1.75 9.84 -17.07
CA GLU A 115 -2.47 8.57 -16.98
C GLU A 115 -3.29 8.51 -15.68
N ASP A 116 -2.71 8.95 -14.56
CA ASP A 116 -3.46 9.06 -13.31
C ASP A 116 -4.63 10.03 -13.43
N LYS A 117 -4.45 11.16 -14.12
CA LYS A 117 -5.54 12.11 -14.37
C LYS A 117 -6.66 11.48 -15.19
N ILE A 118 -6.32 10.73 -16.23
CA ILE A 118 -7.31 10.01 -17.06
C ILE A 118 -8.04 8.96 -16.22
N ALA A 119 -7.31 8.22 -15.38
CA ALA A 119 -7.90 7.22 -14.49
C ALA A 119 -8.89 7.86 -13.51
N VAL A 120 -8.53 8.99 -12.90
CA VAL A 120 -9.44 9.77 -12.05
C VAL A 120 -10.65 10.27 -12.85
N ALA A 121 -10.43 10.94 -13.98
CA ALA A 121 -11.49 11.49 -14.82
C ALA A 121 -12.51 10.41 -15.21
N THR A 122 -12.02 9.24 -15.60
CA THR A 122 -12.83 8.08 -15.98
C THR A 122 -13.61 7.52 -14.79
N ARG A 123 -12.99 7.39 -13.61
CA ARG A 123 -13.66 6.89 -12.40
C ARG A 123 -14.75 7.82 -11.89
N ILE A 124 -14.55 9.13 -11.99
CA ILE A 124 -15.53 10.12 -11.51
C ILE A 124 -16.51 10.59 -12.61
N GLY A 125 -16.31 10.16 -13.86
CA GLY A 125 -17.14 10.55 -15.01
C GLY A 125 -17.09 12.03 -15.39
N ARG A 126 -16.01 12.75 -15.01
CA ARG A 126 -15.90 14.21 -15.21
C ARG A 126 -14.50 14.59 -15.69
N LYS A 127 -14.44 15.60 -16.54
CA LYS A 127 -13.21 16.28 -16.94
C LYS A 127 -12.52 17.00 -15.78
N ASP A 128 -11.23 17.23 -15.94
CA ASP A 128 -10.45 18.06 -15.00
C ASP A 128 -10.86 19.54 -15.08
N VAL A 129 -10.44 20.31 -14.07
CA VAL A 129 -10.72 21.74 -13.94
C VAL A 129 -10.18 22.52 -15.13
N LYS A 130 -9.06 22.09 -15.72
CA LYS A 130 -8.40 22.76 -16.84
C LYS A 130 -8.91 22.28 -18.20
N ASN A 131 -9.84 21.31 -18.24
CA ASN A 131 -10.35 20.70 -19.48
C ASN A 131 -9.21 20.14 -20.36
N THR A 132 -8.15 19.63 -19.73
CA THR A 132 -7.02 18.97 -20.39
C THR A 132 -7.19 17.46 -20.49
N VAL A 133 -8.05 16.88 -19.65
CA VAL A 133 -8.28 15.44 -19.58
C VAL A 133 -9.78 15.14 -19.59
N HIS A 134 -10.16 14.19 -20.43
CA HIS A 134 -11.54 13.74 -20.60
C HIS A 134 -11.72 12.31 -20.06
N PRO A 135 -12.91 11.98 -19.52
CA PRO A 135 -13.22 10.61 -19.17
C PRO A 135 -13.18 9.73 -20.41
N VAL A 136 -12.53 8.58 -20.32
CA VAL A 136 -12.51 7.57 -21.38
C VAL A 136 -13.77 6.71 -21.24
N VAL A 137 -14.58 6.62 -22.30
CA VAL A 137 -15.86 5.89 -22.31
C VAL A 137 -15.69 4.55 -23.03
N GLY A 138 -16.26 3.46 -22.49
CA GLY A 138 -16.24 2.11 -23.09
C GLY A 138 -15.00 1.25 -22.74
N GLU A 139 -14.77 0.12 -23.41
CA GLU A 139 -13.67 -0.84 -23.15
C GLU A 139 -12.25 -0.25 -23.10
N GLN A 140 -12.08 0.99 -23.57
CA GLN A 140 -10.80 1.69 -23.72
C GLN A 140 -10.11 1.94 -22.37
N TRP A 141 -10.85 2.05 -21.26
CA TRP A 141 -10.26 2.24 -19.92
C TRP A 141 -9.54 1.00 -19.39
N ARG A 142 -9.87 -0.22 -19.88
CA ARG A 142 -9.15 -1.46 -19.52
C ARG A 142 -7.75 -1.52 -20.13
N ARG A 143 -7.43 -0.66 -21.11
CA ARG A 143 -6.14 -0.61 -21.80
C ARG A 143 -5.23 0.53 -21.34
N LEU A 144 -5.64 1.33 -20.36
CA LEU A 144 -4.74 2.31 -19.77
C LEU A 144 -3.64 1.51 -19.06
N PRO A 145 -2.37 1.59 -19.51
CA PRO A 145 -1.30 0.86 -18.86
C PRO A 145 -1.24 1.32 -17.41
N ALA A 146 -1.05 0.37 -16.48
CA ALA A 146 -0.56 0.75 -15.17
C ALA A 146 0.78 1.45 -15.40
N ARG A 147 0.96 2.65 -14.81
CA ARG A 147 2.20 3.43 -14.95
C ARG A 147 3.41 2.51 -14.89
N HIS A 148 4.24 2.55 -15.93
CA HIS A 148 5.59 2.03 -15.85
C HIS A 148 6.36 2.94 -14.89
N THR A 149 6.44 2.56 -13.62
CA THR A 149 7.34 3.25 -12.70
C THR A 149 8.77 2.89 -13.09
N ALA A 150 9.63 3.88 -13.28
CA ALA A 150 11.07 3.64 -13.39
C ALA A 150 11.66 2.99 -12.11
N ASP A 151 10.90 2.99 -11.02
CA ASP A 151 11.22 2.35 -9.73
C ASP A 151 10.94 0.84 -9.72
N ASP A 152 10.12 0.30 -10.63
CA ASP A 152 9.95 -1.16 -10.83
C ASP A 152 11.10 -1.76 -11.64
N ALA A 153 12.02 -0.95 -12.18
CA ALA A 153 13.22 -1.38 -12.89
C ALA A 153 14.43 -1.58 -11.96
N ALA A 154 14.20 -2.00 -10.70
CA ALA A 154 15.27 -2.65 -9.95
C ALA A 154 15.64 -3.93 -10.71
N SER A 155 16.81 -3.89 -11.35
CA SER A 155 17.38 -4.91 -12.23
C SER A 155 17.06 -6.34 -11.80
N PRO A 156 16.70 -7.25 -12.73
CA PRO A 156 16.88 -8.67 -12.45
C PRO A 156 18.37 -8.87 -12.16
N LEU A 157 18.68 -9.25 -10.93
CA LEU A 157 19.99 -9.79 -10.56
C LEU A 157 20.33 -10.85 -11.61
N SER A 158 21.35 -10.56 -12.42
CA SER A 158 21.97 -11.56 -13.27
C SER A 158 22.38 -12.72 -12.36
N PRO A 159 21.95 -13.97 -12.62
CA PRO A 159 22.53 -15.10 -11.93
C PRO A 159 23.98 -15.24 -12.42
N ASP A 160 24.90 -14.82 -11.57
CA ASP A 160 26.31 -15.14 -11.70
C ASP A 160 26.48 -16.59 -11.23
N ARG A 161 26.43 -17.54 -12.18
CA ARG A 161 27.24 -18.78 -12.31
C ARG A 161 26.58 -19.83 -13.19
#